data_AF-A0A8R1IF22-F1
#
_entry.id   AF-A0A8R1IF22-F1
#
_cell.length_a   1.000
_cell.length_b   1.000
_cell.length_c   1.000
_cell.angle_alpha   90.00
_cell.angle_beta   90.00
_cell.angle_gamma   90.00
#
_symmetry.space_group_name_H-M   'P 1'
#
loop_
_entity.id
_entity.type
_entity.pdbx_description
1 polymer ?
#
loop_
_entity_poly.entity_id
_entity_poly.type
_entity_poly.pdbx_seq_one_letter_code
_entity_poly.pdbx_strand_id
1 'polypeptide(L)'
;MLMNTSSKLATLSGRTLLCATSQFEDVITIQTRQMGRRQPKQGKPPILPPAKKVLYHVVNAPWQKPEDVEELLWRRHAYNNAIVSLREVFRAELAQNASHGAGIEAMKDAESRELDELIAENEKVNEQKRVARAQREESDAKATKSVILDEIHAELEKRNAEKKAAEAEVRAAIARADNFVSRENLETKILEALEKPTIYDFAIDRAGNRYYVPEPVKYQEGTPTRQKGRLYDQTLGTQHGNVVEANKNVHQSATV
;
A
#
# COMPACT_ATOMS: atom_id res chain seq x y z
N MET A 1 -0.13 5.51 62.13
CA MET A 1 -0.70 5.69 60.78
C MET A 1 0.11 4.84 59.82
N LEU A 2 -0.52 3.85 59.20
CA LEU A 2 -0.18 3.32 57.87
C LEU A 2 -1.33 2.37 57.52
N MET A 3 -2.24 2.89 56.70
CA MET A 3 -3.32 2.13 56.11
C MET A 3 -2.75 1.25 55.01
N ASN A 4 -3.23 0.01 54.92
CA ASN A 4 -3.11 -0.76 53.69
C ASN A 4 -4.47 -1.37 53.37
N THR A 5 -5.17 -0.68 52.49
CA THR A 5 -6.32 -1.14 51.73
C THR A 5 -5.80 -1.96 50.54
N SER A 6 -6.36 -3.15 50.31
CA SER A 6 -6.38 -3.67 48.95
C SER A 6 -7.55 -4.62 48.70
N SER A 7 -8.34 -4.18 47.75
CA SER A 7 -9.51 -4.71 47.07
C SER A 7 -9.44 -6.19 46.65
N LYS A 8 -10.52 -6.94 46.92
CA LYS A 8 -10.84 -8.19 46.22
C LYS A 8 -11.84 -7.88 45.11
N LEU A 9 -11.40 -7.97 43.86
CA LEU A 9 -12.24 -7.93 42.66
C LEU A 9 -12.86 -9.31 42.43
N ALA A 10 -14.20 -9.37 42.49
CA ALA A 10 -14.99 -10.52 42.09
C ALA A 10 -15.16 -10.52 40.57
N THR A 11 -14.77 -11.61 39.92
CA THR A 11 -15.02 -11.84 38.49
C THR A 11 -16.19 -12.80 38.32
N LEU A 12 -17.37 -12.23 38.07
CA LEU A 12 -18.53 -12.94 37.52
C LEU A 12 -18.40 -12.88 35.99
N SER A 13 -18.11 -14.02 35.36
CA SER A 13 -18.22 -14.16 33.91
C SER A 13 -19.41 -15.04 33.59
N GLY A 14 -20.54 -14.38 33.30
CA GLY A 14 -21.66 -15.01 32.63
C GLY A 14 -21.38 -15.15 31.15
N ARG A 15 -21.70 -16.31 30.59
CA ARG A 15 -21.83 -16.50 29.14
C ARG A 15 -23.01 -17.42 28.87
N THR A 16 -24.13 -16.80 28.56
CA THR A 16 -25.29 -17.40 27.89
C THR A 16 -25.01 -17.46 26.40
N LEU A 17 -25.12 -18.65 25.80
CA LEU A 17 -25.30 -18.81 24.36
C LEU A 17 -26.44 -19.80 24.14
N LEU A 18 -27.55 -19.28 23.64
CA LEU A 18 -28.62 -20.04 23.01
C LEU A 18 -28.19 -20.31 21.57
N CYS A 19 -28.24 -21.56 21.13
CA CYS A 19 -28.38 -21.87 19.71
C CYS A 19 -29.32 -23.07 19.54
N ALA A 20 -30.18 -22.93 18.54
CA ALA A 20 -31.37 -23.74 18.31
C ALA A 20 -31.04 -25.08 17.66
N THR A 21 -32.03 -25.95 17.80
CA THR A 21 -32.17 -27.33 17.35
C THR A 21 -31.83 -27.58 15.87
N SER A 22 -31.06 -28.63 15.61
CA SER A 22 -31.27 -29.50 14.44
C SER A 22 -31.22 -30.95 14.93
N GLN A 23 -32.24 -31.71 14.53
CA GLN A 23 -32.52 -33.07 14.93
C GLN A 23 -31.78 -34.06 14.02
N PHE A 24 -31.48 -35.23 14.58
CA PHE A 24 -30.87 -36.43 13.99
C PHE A 24 -29.34 -36.51 14.04
N GLU A 25 -28.83 -37.02 15.17
CA GLU A 25 -27.74 -38.00 15.19
C GLU A 25 -28.04 -39.01 16.31
N ASP A 26 -27.93 -40.30 15.99
CA ASP A 26 -27.98 -41.39 16.97
C ASP A 26 -26.78 -41.27 17.91
N VAL A 27 -26.99 -40.54 19.01
CA VAL A 27 -26.00 -40.40 20.07
C VAL A 27 -25.97 -41.69 20.86
N ILE A 28 -25.12 -42.65 20.46
CA ILE A 28 -24.58 -43.65 21.37
C ILE A 28 -23.87 -42.86 22.47
N THR A 29 -24.60 -42.59 23.54
CA THR A 29 -24.11 -41.83 24.68
C THR A 29 -23.17 -42.76 25.43
N ILE A 30 -21.91 -42.83 24.98
CA ILE A 30 -20.84 -43.42 25.77
C ILE A 30 -20.70 -42.51 26.99
N GLN A 31 -21.43 -42.83 28.05
CA GLN A 31 -21.25 -42.24 29.36
C GLN A 31 -19.83 -42.59 29.81
N THR A 32 -18.87 -41.73 29.47
CA THR A 32 -17.56 -41.73 30.08
C THR A 32 -17.78 -41.28 31.52
N ARG A 33 -18.10 -42.24 32.39
CA ARG A 33 -18.09 -42.01 33.83
C ARG A 33 -16.66 -41.61 34.16
N GLN A 34 -16.43 -40.31 34.32
CA GLN A 34 -15.20 -39.77 34.88
C GLN A 34 -15.14 -40.20 36.35
N MET A 35 -14.89 -41.49 36.58
CA MET A 35 -14.53 -42.06 37.87
C MET A 35 -13.09 -41.68 38.16
N GLY A 36 -12.80 -40.37 38.16
CA GLY A 36 -11.53 -39.84 38.62
C GLY A 36 -11.37 -40.23 40.08
N ARG A 37 -10.38 -41.07 40.39
CA ARG A 37 -10.03 -41.40 41.77
C ARG A 37 -9.58 -40.12 42.45
N ARG A 38 -10.45 -39.49 43.25
CA ARG A 38 -10.05 -38.35 44.10
C ARG A 38 -8.88 -38.80 44.97
N GLN A 39 -7.82 -38.00 45.02
CA GLN A 39 -6.71 -38.30 45.91
C GLN A 39 -7.24 -38.42 47.35
N PRO A 40 -6.91 -39.51 48.08
CA PRO A 40 -7.33 -39.65 49.46
C PRO A 40 -6.78 -38.47 50.26
N LYS A 41 -7.58 -37.96 51.21
CA LYS A 41 -7.14 -36.89 52.11
C LYS A 41 -5.87 -37.38 52.83
N GLN A 42 -4.79 -36.60 52.74
CA GLN A 42 -3.55 -36.91 53.44
C GLN A 42 -3.84 -36.96 54.95
N GLY A 43 -3.39 -38.04 55.60
CA GLY A 43 -3.54 -38.22 57.04
C GLY A 43 -2.72 -37.20 57.85
N LYS A 44 -2.74 -37.33 59.18
CA LYS A 44 -1.89 -36.50 60.04
C LYS A 44 -0.40 -36.81 59.74
N PRO A 45 0.45 -35.81 59.52
CA PRO A 45 1.88 -36.04 59.34
C PRO A 45 2.51 -36.67 60.59
N PRO A 46 3.55 -37.52 60.46
CA PRO A 46 4.19 -38.22 61.59
C PRO A 46 4.73 -37.32 62.71
N ILE A 47 4.95 -36.03 62.41
CA ILE A 47 5.48 -35.02 63.32
C ILE A 47 4.47 -34.64 64.41
N LEU A 48 3.16 -34.81 64.14
CA LEU A 48 2.12 -34.43 65.09
C LEU A 48 1.85 -35.57 66.09
N PRO A 49 1.78 -35.26 67.40
CA PRO A 49 1.45 -36.28 68.38
C PRO A 49 0.02 -36.80 68.15
N PRO A 50 -0.24 -38.09 68.46
CA PRO A 50 -1.58 -38.63 68.41
C PRO A 50 -2.51 -37.89 69.38
N ALA A 51 -3.81 -37.88 69.07
CA ALA A 51 -4.78 -37.23 69.94
C ALA A 51 -4.89 -37.95 71.29
N LYS A 52 -5.14 -37.20 72.38
CA LYS A 52 -5.32 -37.75 73.74
C LYS A 52 -6.35 -38.88 73.83
N LYS A 53 -7.40 -38.84 73.00
CA LYS A 53 -8.43 -39.89 72.88
C LYS A 53 -7.89 -41.19 72.25
N VAL A 54 -6.95 -41.10 71.32
CA VAL A 54 -6.38 -42.24 70.59
C VAL A 54 -5.20 -42.85 71.34
N LEU A 55 -4.46 -42.07 72.13
CA LEU A 55 -3.29 -42.49 72.91
C LEU A 55 -3.50 -43.77 73.74
N TYR A 56 -4.70 -43.94 74.30
CA TYR A 56 -5.05 -45.09 75.14
C TYR A 56 -6.16 -45.97 74.52
N HIS A 57 -6.55 -45.71 73.27
CA HIS A 57 -7.59 -46.49 72.61
C HIS A 57 -7.00 -47.75 71.98
N VAL A 58 -7.30 -48.91 72.58
CA VAL A 58 -6.96 -50.21 72.00
C VAL A 58 -8.10 -50.65 71.08
N VAL A 59 -7.77 -50.95 69.83
CA VAL A 59 -8.73 -51.51 68.88
C VAL A 59 -8.94 -52.98 69.21
N ASN A 60 -10.10 -53.29 69.77
CA ASN A 60 -10.49 -54.66 70.06
C ASN A 60 -11.10 -55.27 68.80
N ALA A 61 -10.43 -56.27 68.22
CA ALA A 61 -10.99 -57.01 67.11
C ALA A 61 -12.22 -57.80 67.60
N PRO A 62 -13.35 -57.78 66.86
CA PRO A 62 -14.49 -58.60 67.21
C PRO A 62 -14.15 -60.09 67.07
N TRP A 63 -14.66 -60.92 67.98
CA TRP A 63 -14.47 -62.37 67.90
C TRP A 63 -15.27 -62.92 66.72
N GLN A 64 -14.63 -63.71 65.87
CA GLN A 64 -15.24 -64.34 64.70
C GLN A 64 -15.20 -65.85 64.86
N LYS A 65 -16.21 -66.53 64.30
CA LYS A 65 -16.20 -67.99 64.26
C LYS A 65 -15.08 -68.47 63.33
N PRO A 66 -14.37 -69.57 63.68
CA PRO A 66 -13.26 -70.05 62.86
C PRO A 66 -13.71 -70.47 61.45
N GLU A 67 -14.88 -71.09 61.32
CA GLU A 67 -15.45 -71.53 60.03
C GLU A 67 -15.63 -70.37 59.03
N ASP A 68 -16.19 -69.24 59.50
CA ASP A 68 -16.41 -68.05 58.66
C ASP A 68 -15.08 -67.43 58.20
N VAL A 69 -14.05 -67.46 59.06
CA VAL A 69 -12.73 -66.90 58.75
C VAL A 69 -12.02 -67.74 57.70
N GLU A 70 -12.06 -69.06 57.83
CA GLU A 70 -11.48 -70.00 56.85
C GLU A 70 -12.12 -69.82 55.47
N GLU A 71 -13.45 -69.77 55.41
CA GLU A 71 -14.16 -69.56 54.15
C GLU A 71 -13.83 -68.20 53.53
N LEU A 72 -13.82 -67.12 54.34
CA LEU A 72 -13.51 -65.78 53.85
C LEU A 72 -12.08 -65.68 53.30
N LEU A 73 -11.12 -66.33 53.97
CA LEU A 73 -9.74 -66.41 53.50
C LEU A 73 -9.63 -67.17 52.18
N TRP A 74 -10.33 -68.31 52.06
CA TRP A 74 -10.34 -69.08 50.82
C TRP A 74 -10.97 -68.29 49.66
N ARG A 75 -12.14 -67.68 49.88
CA ARG A 75 -12.82 -66.84 48.88
C ARG A 75 -11.94 -65.66 48.45
N ARG A 76 -11.29 -64.99 49.41
CA ARG A 76 -10.35 -63.89 49.14
C ARG A 76 -9.18 -64.37 48.29
N HIS A 77 -8.60 -65.52 48.61
CA HIS A 77 -7.49 -66.10 47.85
C HIS A 77 -7.92 -66.44 46.42
N ALA A 78 -9.03 -67.17 46.26
CA ALA A 78 -9.56 -67.54 44.95
C ALA A 78 -9.87 -66.32 44.06
N TYR A 79 -10.56 -65.31 44.62
CA TYR A 79 -10.86 -64.07 43.92
C TYR A 79 -9.60 -63.29 43.53
N ASN A 80 -8.66 -63.11 44.48
CA ASN A 80 -7.45 -62.36 44.21
C ASN A 80 -6.61 -63.02 43.12
N ASN A 81 -6.52 -64.35 43.11
CA ASN A 81 -5.80 -65.09 42.07
C ASN A 81 -6.44 -64.84 40.70
N ALA A 82 -7.77 -64.91 40.59
CA ALA A 82 -8.48 -64.63 39.33
C ALA A 82 -8.30 -63.17 38.86
N ILE A 83 -8.29 -62.20 39.78
CA ILE A 83 -8.06 -60.78 39.43
C ILE A 83 -6.61 -60.54 39.02
N VAL A 84 -5.64 -61.20 39.66
CA VAL A 84 -4.23 -61.11 39.29
C VAL A 84 -4.02 -61.69 37.89
N SER A 85 -4.60 -62.85 37.58
CA SER A 85 -4.48 -63.44 36.24
C SER A 85 -5.12 -62.56 35.16
N LEU A 86 -6.29 -61.97 35.41
CA LEU A 86 -6.92 -61.02 34.48
C LEU A 86 -6.04 -59.79 34.25
N ARG A 87 -5.41 -59.27 35.30
CA ARG A 87 -4.49 -58.12 35.19
C ARG A 87 -3.27 -58.47 34.35
N GLU A 88 -2.76 -59.68 34.44
CA GLU A 88 -1.63 -60.15 33.63
C GLU A 88 -2.01 -60.24 32.15
N VAL A 89 -3.20 -60.77 31.83
CA VAL A 89 -3.71 -60.79 30.45
C VAL A 89 -3.79 -59.37 29.88
N PHE A 90 -4.42 -58.43 30.58
CA PHE A 90 -4.52 -57.05 30.10
C PHE A 90 -3.16 -56.35 29.98
N ARG A 91 -2.18 -56.68 30.85
CA ARG A 91 -0.81 -56.17 30.71
C ARG A 91 -0.13 -56.72 29.45
N ALA A 92 -0.34 -58.00 29.14
CA ALA A 92 0.20 -58.61 27.93
C ALA A 92 -0.43 -57.98 26.66
N GLU A 93 -1.74 -57.77 26.65
CA GLU A 93 -2.43 -57.07 25.55
C GLU A 93 -1.92 -55.64 25.34
N LEU A 94 -1.73 -54.88 26.43
CA LEU A 94 -1.18 -53.52 26.34
C LEU A 94 0.26 -53.52 25.80
N ALA A 95 1.10 -54.46 26.23
CA ALA A 95 2.45 -54.60 25.74
C ALA A 95 2.47 -55.01 24.25
N GLN A 96 1.58 -55.91 23.86
CA GLN A 96 1.40 -56.31 22.47
C GLN A 96 0.96 -55.11 21.62
N ASN A 97 -0.06 -54.36 22.04
CA ASN A 97 -0.51 -53.15 21.34
C ASN A 97 0.58 -52.09 21.22
N ALA A 98 1.41 -51.90 22.25
CA ALA A 98 2.56 -51.01 22.20
C ALA A 98 3.59 -51.47 21.15
N SER A 99 3.88 -52.79 21.08
CA SER A 99 4.78 -53.33 20.05
C SER A 99 4.24 -53.20 18.62
N HIS A 100 2.92 -53.26 18.43
CA HIS A 100 2.29 -52.99 17.13
C HIS A 100 2.48 -51.52 16.70
N GLY A 101 2.70 -50.61 17.65
CA GLY A 101 3.08 -49.22 17.39
C GLY A 101 4.43 -49.05 16.70
N ALA A 102 5.36 -50.00 16.84
CA ALA A 102 6.67 -49.96 16.17
C ALA A 102 6.54 -50.09 14.64
N GLY A 103 5.50 -50.75 14.13
CA GLY A 103 5.21 -50.79 12.69
C GLY A 103 4.76 -49.43 12.14
N ILE A 104 4.10 -48.62 12.97
CA ILE A 104 3.68 -47.25 12.62
C ILE A 104 4.90 -46.32 12.57
N GLU A 105 5.89 -46.53 13.42
CA GLU A 105 7.14 -45.76 13.41
C GLU A 105 7.93 -45.98 12.12
N ALA A 106 8.06 -47.23 11.68
CA ALA A 106 8.69 -47.54 10.39
C ALA A 106 7.96 -46.91 9.19
N MET A 107 6.62 -46.82 9.25
CA MET A 107 5.82 -46.14 8.23
C MET A 107 6.07 -44.63 8.24
N LYS A 108 6.14 -43.99 9.42
CA LYS A 108 6.49 -42.57 9.55
C LYS A 108 7.89 -42.25 9.03
N ASP A 109 8.85 -43.15 9.27
CA ASP A 109 10.20 -43.00 8.75
C ASP A 109 10.24 -43.08 7.21
N ALA A 110 9.38 -43.91 6.60
CA ALA A 110 9.21 -43.93 5.15
C ALA A 110 8.55 -42.65 4.63
N GLU A 111 7.46 -42.21 5.26
CA GLU A 111 6.72 -40.98 4.90
C GLU A 111 7.61 -39.73 5.00
N SER A 112 8.45 -39.64 6.03
CA SER A 112 9.39 -38.51 6.19
C SER A 112 10.43 -38.45 5.06
N ARG A 113 10.95 -39.60 4.62
CA ARG A 113 11.90 -39.64 3.48
C ARG A 113 11.22 -39.21 2.18
N GLU A 114 10.01 -39.69 1.93
CA GLU A 114 9.22 -39.26 0.76
C GLU A 114 8.94 -37.75 0.79
N LEU A 115 8.63 -37.21 1.97
CA LEU A 115 8.43 -35.77 2.15
C LEU A 115 9.71 -34.97 1.83
N ASP A 116 10.86 -35.43 2.33
CA ASP A 116 12.15 -34.77 2.07
C ASP A 116 12.48 -34.77 0.56
N GLU A 117 12.20 -35.87 -0.14
CA GLU A 117 12.36 -35.96 -1.61
C GLU A 117 11.47 -34.94 -2.34
N LEU A 118 10.20 -34.85 -1.96
CA LEU A 118 9.25 -33.89 -2.55
C LEU A 118 9.64 -32.44 -2.28
N ILE A 119 10.17 -32.14 -1.08
CA ILE A 119 10.69 -30.81 -0.76
C ILE A 119 11.88 -30.48 -1.67
N ALA A 120 12.82 -31.40 -1.85
CA ALA A 120 13.98 -31.20 -2.71
C ALA A 120 13.59 -30.98 -4.18
N GLU A 121 12.57 -31.68 -4.68
CA GLU A 121 12.02 -31.44 -6.02
C GLU A 121 11.36 -30.07 -6.13
N ASN A 122 10.60 -29.66 -5.12
CA ASN A 122 9.95 -28.35 -5.08
C ASN A 122 10.98 -27.22 -5.11
N GLU A 123 12.06 -27.34 -4.33
CA GLU A 123 13.17 -26.39 -4.30
C GLU A 123 13.81 -26.23 -5.68
N LYS A 124 14.07 -27.34 -6.40
CA LYS A 124 14.62 -27.30 -7.77
C LYS A 124 13.69 -26.54 -8.72
N VAL A 125 12.39 -26.78 -8.66
CA VAL A 125 11.40 -26.09 -9.50
C VAL A 125 11.32 -24.60 -9.14
N ASN A 126 11.39 -24.27 -7.85
CA ASN A 126 11.38 -22.88 -7.39
C ASN A 126 12.63 -22.13 -7.84
N GLU A 127 13.79 -22.79 -7.84
CA GLU A 127 15.03 -22.22 -8.36
C GLU A 127 14.91 -21.87 -9.85
N GLN A 128 14.40 -22.80 -10.66
CA GLN A 128 14.16 -22.55 -12.08
C GLN A 128 13.20 -21.38 -12.31
N LYS A 129 12.12 -21.30 -11.53
CA LYS A 129 11.17 -20.18 -11.58
C LYS A 129 11.81 -18.86 -11.13
N ARG A 130 12.71 -18.89 -10.14
CA ARG A 130 13.44 -17.71 -9.66
C ARG A 130 14.33 -17.15 -10.75
N VAL A 131 15.10 -18.01 -11.43
CA VAL A 131 15.94 -17.61 -12.56
C VAL A 131 15.10 -17.02 -13.70
N ALA A 132 14.00 -17.68 -14.08
CA ALA A 132 13.11 -17.17 -15.11
C ALA A 132 12.44 -15.83 -14.72
N ARG A 133 12.16 -15.62 -13.44
CA ARG A 133 11.66 -14.33 -12.94
C ARG A 133 12.73 -13.24 -13.03
N ALA A 134 13.95 -13.52 -12.59
CA ALA A 134 15.05 -12.57 -12.65
C ALA A 134 15.34 -12.11 -14.09
N GLN A 135 15.30 -13.03 -15.06
CA GLN A 135 15.46 -12.69 -16.48
C GLN A 135 14.36 -11.75 -16.98
N ARG A 136 13.10 -11.98 -16.61
CA ARG A 136 11.97 -11.10 -16.96
C ARG A 136 12.09 -9.73 -16.29
N GLU A 137 12.42 -9.70 -15.01
CA GLU A 137 12.63 -8.46 -14.28
C GLU A 137 13.78 -7.65 -14.89
N GLU A 138 14.85 -8.30 -15.36
CA GLU A 138 15.95 -7.62 -16.05
C GLU A 138 15.50 -7.02 -17.40
N SER A 139 14.70 -7.75 -18.18
CA SER A 139 14.15 -7.20 -19.44
C SER A 139 13.20 -6.04 -19.19
N ASP A 140 12.34 -6.15 -18.19
CA ASP A 140 11.37 -5.10 -17.84
C ASP A 140 12.10 -3.86 -17.28
N ALA A 141 13.16 -4.07 -16.49
CA ALA A 141 14.03 -3.00 -16.02
C ALA A 141 14.77 -2.29 -17.16
N LYS A 142 15.16 -3.00 -18.22
CA LYS A 142 15.76 -2.37 -19.41
C LYS A 142 14.72 -1.57 -20.20
N ALA A 143 13.52 -2.13 -20.41
CA ALA A 143 12.43 -1.44 -21.12
C ALA A 143 11.97 -0.17 -20.39
N THR A 144 11.80 -0.24 -19.07
CA THR A 144 11.47 0.94 -18.25
C THR A 144 12.55 2.00 -18.30
N LYS A 145 13.84 1.61 -18.24
CA LYS A 145 14.95 2.55 -18.39
C LYS A 145 14.92 3.28 -19.73
N SER A 146 14.65 2.59 -20.84
CA SER A 146 14.54 3.26 -22.15
C SER A 146 13.40 4.28 -22.17
N VAL A 147 12.22 3.91 -21.65
CA VAL A 147 11.07 4.84 -21.60
C VAL A 147 11.39 6.09 -20.77
N ILE A 148 12.05 5.91 -19.62
CA ILE A 148 12.46 7.03 -18.75
C ILE A 148 13.47 7.94 -19.47
N LEU A 149 14.43 7.37 -20.20
CA LEU A 149 15.40 8.16 -20.96
C LEU A 149 14.74 8.97 -22.08
N ASP A 150 13.78 8.38 -22.77
CA ASP A 150 13.02 9.07 -23.82
C ASP A 150 12.19 10.24 -23.25
N GLU A 151 11.55 10.03 -22.08
CA GLU A 151 10.81 11.08 -21.38
C GLU A 151 11.73 12.22 -20.92
N ILE A 152 12.89 11.88 -20.34
CA ILE A 152 13.90 12.88 -19.94
C ILE A 152 14.37 13.68 -21.15
N HIS A 153 14.60 13.02 -22.28
CA HIS A 153 15.04 13.68 -23.51
C HIS A 153 13.98 14.67 -24.02
N ALA A 154 12.72 14.24 -24.12
CA ALA A 154 11.62 15.08 -24.56
C ALA A 154 11.42 16.31 -23.64
N GLU A 155 11.50 16.12 -22.33
CA GLU A 155 11.38 17.23 -21.37
C GLU A 155 12.57 18.20 -21.45
N LEU A 156 13.79 17.70 -21.66
CA LEU A 156 14.98 18.54 -21.88
C LEU A 156 14.87 19.35 -23.17
N GLU A 157 14.40 18.75 -24.27
CA GLU A 157 14.18 19.47 -25.52
C GLU A 157 13.15 20.58 -25.37
N LYS A 158 12.03 20.29 -24.69
CA LYS A 158 10.99 21.28 -24.39
C LYS A 158 11.54 22.44 -23.57
N ARG A 159 12.25 22.16 -22.46
CA ARG A 159 12.87 23.19 -21.63
C ARG A 159 13.90 24.01 -22.38
N ASN A 160 14.69 23.37 -23.25
CA ASN A 160 15.65 24.07 -24.09
C ASN A 160 14.97 24.99 -25.11
N ALA A 161 13.86 24.57 -25.71
CA ALA A 161 13.08 25.40 -26.62
C ALA A 161 12.46 26.60 -25.90
N GLU A 162 11.85 26.39 -24.73
CA GLU A 162 11.31 27.44 -23.87
C GLU A 162 12.39 28.44 -23.46
N LYS A 163 13.56 27.94 -23.04
CA LYS A 163 14.71 28.79 -22.69
C LYS A 163 15.16 29.64 -23.88
N LYS A 164 15.31 29.05 -25.07
CA LYS A 164 15.70 29.77 -26.29
C LYS A 164 14.67 30.84 -26.67
N ALA A 165 13.38 30.56 -26.54
CA ALA A 165 12.31 31.52 -26.81
C ALA A 165 12.36 32.69 -25.82
N ALA A 166 12.52 32.41 -24.52
CA ALA A 166 12.66 33.44 -23.49
C ALA A 166 13.91 34.30 -23.72
N GLU A 167 15.06 33.70 -24.07
CA GLU A 167 16.27 34.43 -24.41
C GLU A 167 16.09 35.32 -25.65
N ALA A 168 15.36 34.85 -26.66
CA ALA A 168 15.05 35.64 -27.85
C ALA A 168 14.13 36.83 -27.53
N GLU A 169 13.12 36.63 -26.67
CA GLU A 169 12.23 37.70 -26.20
C GLU A 169 13.00 38.77 -25.42
N VAL A 170 13.85 38.36 -24.48
CA VAL A 170 14.69 39.28 -23.71
C VAL A 170 15.61 40.07 -24.63
N ARG A 171 16.23 39.41 -25.63
CA ARG A 171 17.09 40.10 -26.61
C ARG A 171 16.30 41.11 -27.45
N ALA A 172 15.08 40.77 -27.89
CA ALA A 172 14.22 41.69 -28.62
C ALA A 172 13.74 42.86 -27.74
N ALA A 173 13.50 42.61 -26.45
CA ALA A 173 13.15 43.66 -25.49
C ALA A 173 14.31 44.64 -25.25
N ILE A 174 15.55 44.13 -25.16
CA ILE A 174 16.75 44.97 -25.06
C ILE A 174 16.89 45.86 -26.31
N ALA A 175 16.77 45.29 -27.51
CA ALA A 175 16.81 46.07 -28.75
C ALA A 175 15.68 47.11 -28.85
N ARG A 176 14.50 46.83 -28.29
CA ARG A 176 13.41 47.80 -28.20
C ARG A 176 13.70 48.90 -27.18
N ALA A 177 14.40 48.58 -26.09
CA ALA A 177 14.70 49.51 -25.03
C ALA A 177 15.61 50.66 -25.50
N ASP A 178 16.47 50.42 -26.49
CA ASP A 178 17.28 51.47 -27.12
C ASP A 178 16.42 52.59 -27.74
N ASN A 179 15.17 52.28 -28.13
CA ASN A 179 14.23 53.24 -28.70
C ASN A 179 13.35 53.95 -27.64
N PHE A 180 13.55 53.70 -26.34
CA PHE A 180 12.77 54.36 -25.29
C PHE A 180 13.20 55.81 -25.07
N VAL A 181 12.23 56.65 -24.68
CA VAL A 181 12.46 58.08 -24.41
C VAL A 181 13.06 58.23 -23.01
N SER A 182 14.32 58.64 -22.94
CA SER A 182 14.98 59.05 -21.70
C SER A 182 14.77 60.53 -21.42
N ARG A 183 15.09 61.00 -20.21
CA ARG A 183 15.03 62.43 -19.85
C ARG A 183 15.93 63.30 -20.73
N GLU A 184 17.03 62.73 -21.20
CA GLU A 184 18.02 63.40 -22.05
C GLU A 184 17.55 63.51 -23.51
N ASN A 185 16.85 62.50 -24.03
CA ASN A 185 16.38 62.45 -25.42
C ASN A 185 14.93 62.92 -25.61
N LEU A 186 14.34 63.56 -24.60
CA LEU A 186 12.91 63.90 -24.57
C LEU A 186 12.54 64.99 -25.56
N GLU A 187 13.27 66.10 -25.55
CA GLU A 187 12.98 67.26 -26.41
C GLU A 187 13.15 66.93 -27.90
N THR A 188 14.19 66.16 -28.24
CA THR A 188 14.47 65.73 -29.63
C THR A 188 13.37 64.82 -30.17
N LYS A 189 12.87 63.87 -29.36
CA LYS A 189 11.77 62.98 -29.75
C LYS A 189 10.43 63.69 -29.87
N ILE A 190 10.17 64.72 -29.06
CA ILE A 190 8.96 65.56 -29.19
C ILE A 190 8.96 66.28 -30.54
N LEU A 191 10.09 66.88 -30.93
CA LEU A 191 10.20 67.55 -32.23
C LEU A 191 10.02 66.57 -33.39
N GLU A 192 10.67 65.40 -33.34
CA GLU A 192 10.52 64.35 -34.35
C GLU A 192 9.05 63.92 -34.52
N ALA A 193 8.32 63.72 -33.42
CA ALA A 193 6.91 63.34 -33.44
C ALA A 193 6.00 64.45 -34.00
N LEU A 194 6.33 65.72 -33.77
CA LEU A 194 5.60 66.86 -34.34
C LEU A 194 5.90 67.09 -35.82
N GLU A 195 7.06 66.64 -36.29
CA GLU A 195 7.45 66.73 -37.70
C GLU A 195 6.89 65.57 -38.53
N LYS A 196 6.86 64.36 -37.97
CA LYS A 196 6.40 63.13 -38.65
C LYS A 196 5.16 62.53 -37.98
N PRO A 197 3.96 63.06 -38.25
CA PRO A 197 2.70 62.43 -37.84
C PRO A 197 2.54 61.04 -38.48
N THR A 198 2.30 60.02 -37.66
CA THR A 198 2.06 58.64 -38.12
C THR A 198 0.55 58.31 -38.11
N ILE A 199 0.05 57.71 -39.19
CA ILE A 199 -1.34 57.27 -39.32
C ILE A 199 -1.39 55.74 -39.19
N TYR A 200 -2.23 55.24 -38.28
CA TYR A 200 -2.47 53.80 -38.11
C TYR A 200 -3.76 53.32 -38.78
N ASP A 201 -4.52 54.22 -39.41
CA ASP A 201 -5.79 53.90 -40.04
C ASP A 201 -5.57 53.13 -41.35
N PHE A 202 -6.21 51.98 -41.46
CA PHE A 202 -6.27 51.19 -42.69
C PHE A 202 -7.64 50.51 -42.83
N ALA A 203 -8.11 50.39 -44.07
CA ALA A 203 -9.31 49.62 -44.38
C ALA A 203 -8.94 48.18 -44.76
N ILE A 204 -9.83 47.22 -44.48
CA ILE A 204 -9.65 45.81 -44.84
C ILE A 204 -10.81 45.36 -45.71
N ASP A 205 -10.48 44.75 -46.85
CA ASP A 205 -11.49 44.17 -47.74
C ASP A 205 -11.98 42.80 -47.26
N ARG A 206 -13.07 42.32 -47.86
CA ARG A 206 -13.59 40.96 -47.62
C ARG A 206 -12.57 39.86 -48.00
N ALA A 207 -11.58 40.17 -48.84
CA ALA A 207 -10.47 39.30 -49.19
C ALA A 207 -9.27 39.39 -48.22
N GLY A 208 -9.33 40.25 -47.20
CA GLY A 208 -8.26 40.45 -46.22
C GLY A 208 -7.15 41.41 -46.66
N ASN A 209 -7.27 42.04 -47.83
CA ASN A 209 -6.30 43.03 -48.31
C ASN A 209 -6.41 44.33 -47.50
N ARG A 210 -5.26 44.91 -47.11
CA ARG A 210 -5.18 46.14 -46.31
C ARG A 210 -4.90 47.35 -47.21
N TYR A 211 -5.69 48.40 -47.04
CA TYR A 211 -5.54 49.67 -47.75
C TYR A 211 -5.17 50.77 -46.76
N TYR A 212 -3.97 51.33 -46.92
CA TYR A 212 -3.43 52.34 -46.04
C TYR A 212 -3.69 53.75 -46.58
N VAL A 213 -3.91 54.69 -45.67
CA VAL A 213 -3.99 56.12 -46.00
C VAL A 213 -2.56 56.64 -46.22
N PRO A 214 -2.32 57.48 -47.27
CA PRO A 214 -0.98 58.03 -47.52
C PRO A 214 -0.52 58.95 -46.38
N GLU A 215 0.81 59.06 -46.19
CA GLU A 215 1.39 59.87 -45.12
C GLU A 215 1.01 61.36 -45.26
N PRO A 216 0.60 62.04 -44.17
CA PRO A 216 0.16 63.42 -44.22
C PRO A 216 1.35 64.37 -44.32
N VAL A 217 1.39 65.19 -45.36
CA VAL A 217 2.46 66.16 -45.60
C VAL A 217 2.18 67.45 -44.83
N LYS A 218 3.12 67.89 -43.99
CA LYS A 218 2.99 69.08 -43.12
C LYS A 218 2.91 70.40 -43.90
N TYR A 219 3.60 70.50 -45.04
CA TYR A 219 3.59 71.66 -45.92
C TYR A 219 3.18 71.23 -47.33
N GLN A 220 2.22 71.94 -47.93
CA GLN A 220 1.90 71.75 -49.34
C GLN A 220 2.95 72.47 -50.18
N GLU A 221 3.81 71.73 -50.87
CA GLU A 221 4.73 72.30 -51.84
C GLU A 221 3.94 72.71 -53.10
N GLY A 222 3.84 74.02 -53.37
CA GLY A 222 3.18 74.57 -54.56
C GLY A 222 2.29 75.79 -54.30
N THR A 223 1.77 76.40 -55.36
CA THR A 223 0.86 77.56 -55.28
C THR A 223 -0.49 77.13 -54.69
N PRO A 224 -1.03 77.79 -53.65
CA PRO A 224 -2.27 77.36 -53.00
C PRO A 224 -3.43 77.31 -54.01
N THR A 225 -4.00 76.14 -54.23
CA THR A 225 -5.20 76.01 -55.06
C THR A 225 -6.41 76.53 -54.30
N ARG A 226 -7.22 77.34 -55.00
CA ARG A 226 -8.43 78.01 -54.51
C ARG A 226 -9.35 77.03 -53.76
N GLN A 227 -9.59 77.30 -52.47
CA GLN A 227 -10.35 76.45 -51.56
C GLN A 227 -11.66 75.92 -52.17
N LYS A 228 -11.73 74.62 -52.42
CA LYS A 228 -12.98 73.85 -52.54
C LYS A 228 -12.97 72.78 -51.46
N GLY A 229 -13.74 73.00 -50.40
CA GLY A 229 -14.05 71.99 -49.38
C GLY A 229 -12.94 71.69 -48.37
N ARG A 230 -13.28 70.83 -47.39
CA ARG A 230 -12.33 70.32 -46.39
C ARG A 230 -11.30 69.45 -47.12
N LEU A 231 -10.02 69.74 -46.89
CA LEU A 231 -8.88 69.18 -47.59
C LEU A 231 -8.78 67.64 -47.55
N TYR A 232 -9.48 66.98 -46.62
CA TYR A 232 -9.41 65.54 -46.39
C TYR A 232 -10.65 64.76 -46.86
N ASP A 233 -11.64 65.44 -47.45
CA ASP A 233 -12.76 64.78 -48.14
C ASP A 233 -12.31 64.36 -49.55
N GLN A 234 -11.37 63.42 -49.66
CA GLN A 234 -11.24 62.64 -50.90
C GLN A 234 -12.42 61.67 -50.95
N THR A 235 -13.51 62.10 -51.58
CA THR A 235 -14.62 61.22 -51.97
C THR A 235 -14.05 60.02 -52.71
N LEU A 236 -14.53 58.82 -52.35
CA LEU A 236 -14.19 57.48 -52.85
C LEU A 236 -14.16 57.36 -54.39
N GLY A 237 -13.20 58.01 -55.02
CA GLY A 237 -13.11 58.15 -56.46
C GLY A 237 -11.71 58.59 -56.83
N THR A 238 -10.80 57.61 -56.93
CA THR A 238 -9.42 57.69 -57.49
C THR A 238 -8.47 58.64 -56.72
N GLN A 239 -7.42 58.21 -56.04
CA GLN A 239 -6.40 57.21 -56.40
C GLN A 239 -5.91 56.52 -55.11
N HIS A 240 -6.16 55.22 -54.95
CA HIS A 240 -5.48 54.44 -53.92
C HIS A 240 -4.04 54.22 -54.39
N GLY A 241 -3.07 54.62 -53.55
CA GLY A 241 -1.65 54.40 -53.79
C GLY A 241 -1.38 52.93 -54.14
N ASN A 242 -0.61 52.72 -55.20
CA ASN A 242 -0.31 51.41 -55.75
C ASN A 242 0.17 50.43 -54.66
N VAL A 243 -0.29 49.18 -54.78
CA VAL A 243 0.00 47.99 -53.94
C VAL A 243 1.51 47.69 -53.75
N VAL A 244 2.41 48.44 -54.39
CA VAL A 244 3.82 48.08 -54.57
C VAL A 244 4.78 48.80 -53.59
N GLU A 245 4.40 49.93 -52.98
CA GLU A 245 5.35 50.71 -52.14
C GLU A 245 5.48 50.21 -50.70
N ALA A 246 4.49 49.50 -50.16
CA ALA A 246 4.54 48.96 -48.80
C ALA A 246 5.64 47.89 -48.61
N ASN A 247 6.03 47.18 -49.68
CA ASN A 247 7.04 46.11 -49.60
C ASN A 247 8.50 46.61 -49.60
N LYS A 248 8.77 47.85 -50.02
CA LYS A 248 10.14 48.39 -50.06
C LYS A 248 10.62 48.89 -48.68
N ASN A 249 9.74 49.50 -47.89
CA ASN A 249 10.10 50.05 -46.58
C ASN A 249 10.23 48.98 -45.48
N VAL A 250 9.62 47.81 -45.67
CA VAL A 250 9.76 46.67 -44.75
C VAL A 250 11.09 45.91 -44.96
N HIS A 251 11.69 45.96 -46.16
CA HIS A 251 12.99 45.32 -46.44
C HIS A 251 14.22 46.18 -46.08
N GLN A 252 14.10 47.51 -46.05
CA GLN A 252 15.22 48.39 -45.67
C GLN A 252 15.44 48.49 -44.16
N SER A 253 14.43 48.20 -43.34
CA SER A 253 14.54 48.15 -41.87
C SER A 253 14.97 46.77 -41.33
N ALA A 254 15.12 45.77 -42.19
CA ALA A 254 15.55 44.41 -41.83
C ALA A 254 17.02 44.09 -42.21
N THR A 255 17.78 45.09 -42.71
CA THR A 255 19.20 44.93 -43.05
C THR A 255 20.05 46.01 -42.37
N VAL A 256 20.12 45.98 -41.03
CA VAL A 256 21.27 46.36 -40.18
C VAL A 256 21.16 45.54 -38.89
#